data_AF-A0A7V5PXJ6-F1
#
_entry.id   AF-A0A7V5PXJ6-F1
#
_cell.length_a   1.000
_cell.length_b   1.000
_cell.length_c   1.000
_cell.angle_alpha   90.00
_cell.angle_beta   90.00
_cell.angle_gamma   90.00
#
_symmetry.space_group_name_H-M   'P 1'
#
loop_
_entity.id
_entity.type
_entity.pdbx_description
1 polymer ?
#
loop_
_entity_poly.entity_id
_entity_poly.type
_entity_poly.pdbx_seq_one_letter_code
_entity_poly.pdbx_strand_id
1 'polypeptide(L)'
;MHAQFTEREPSAYGYKKACKEMWGMWCRLVLWGIVVWASSWCLAADSLPGTLAYVLQAEKLAPTKSEAVERLAQCQRDWLVLDAGWDTDPASRWTKDELTQMRRAHPGRKILAYLSIGEAERYRSYWQASWDRERPPFLLSENPDWPGNYRVRYWMEEWQSLVLRQVDRLMSQGFDGLYLDKVDSYEDFEFDAKSGDWIDHRKNRATGRTFRSDMITWVQRVADRARRVNPRALIVPQNGAPLVDADDYRRTISGIALEDLWTNGRRRQPPKMVRRRMGHVRPLLAMGKPVLCIEYAVAPQLRQEAVRSASEAGYCLLITDRNLASLGKSLEEFGYLGPGYGNATKRFTDPRDMTERDWSDPREIRRTWEAALVRIPGEAESDVMRATMRVLPAEATHFKRRWPTVIYLHGCSGVWAGTYRRIDFLAAQGYAVIAPASFARRKYPRSCDPVHHRGGLYRPTLRMRQEDAGYAIVQAKKLAWVDPNNVFLVGFSQGAITAATFRSDDPNARV
;
A
#
# COMPACT_ATOMS: atom_id res chain seq x y z
N MET A 1 44.53 60.56 -27.70
CA MET A 1 45.25 61.27 -26.61
C MET A 1 44.24 61.80 -25.62
N HIS A 2 44.57 61.69 -24.33
CA HIS A 2 43.97 62.18 -23.08
C HIS A 2 42.74 63.11 -23.13
N ALA A 3 41.66 62.79 -22.40
CA ALA A 3 41.37 63.13 -20.98
C ALA A 3 40.90 64.60 -20.83
N GLN A 4 40.00 65.02 -19.94
CA GLN A 4 39.68 64.60 -18.58
C GLN A 4 38.39 65.31 -18.10
N PHE A 5 37.89 64.89 -16.94
CA PHE A 5 36.80 65.42 -16.08
C PHE A 5 36.99 66.92 -15.68
N THR A 6 36.01 67.71 -15.18
CA THR A 6 35.29 67.59 -13.88
C THR A 6 34.14 68.62 -13.70
N GLU A 7 33.12 68.18 -12.94
CA GLU A 7 32.28 68.80 -11.88
C GLU A 7 31.71 70.24 -11.93
N ARG A 8 30.39 70.33 -11.63
CA ARG A 8 29.73 71.29 -10.70
C ARG A 8 28.27 70.88 -10.42
N GLU A 9 27.82 70.98 -9.16
CA GLU A 9 26.42 70.78 -8.70
C GLU A 9 25.50 71.98 -9.06
N PRO A 10 24.14 71.85 -9.03
CA PRO A 10 23.38 72.26 -7.82
C PRO A 10 21.96 71.65 -7.56
N SER A 11 21.53 71.78 -6.30
CA SER A 11 20.17 72.10 -5.77
C SER A 11 19.03 71.05 -5.63
N ALA A 12 18.48 71.03 -4.41
CA ALA A 12 17.07 70.92 -3.98
C ALA A 12 16.03 70.11 -4.79
N TYR A 13 16.43 68.97 -5.36
CA TYR A 13 15.53 67.91 -5.85
C TYR A 13 15.91 66.55 -5.20
N GLY A 14 16.05 66.54 -3.87
CA GLY A 14 16.84 65.51 -3.19
C GLY A 14 16.18 64.74 -2.03
N TYR A 15 14.89 64.92 -1.74
CA TYR A 15 14.29 64.31 -0.53
C TYR A 15 13.01 63.49 -0.71
N LYS A 16 12.56 63.22 -1.96
CA LYS A 16 11.44 62.28 -2.23
C LYS A 16 11.80 61.08 -3.11
N LYS A 17 13.09 60.88 -3.43
CA LYS A 17 13.56 59.71 -4.19
C LYS A 17 14.35 58.69 -3.35
N ALA A 18 14.91 59.09 -2.20
CA ALA A 18 15.69 58.19 -1.34
C ALA A 18 14.88 57.25 -0.42
N CYS A 19 13.61 57.55 -0.10
CA CYS A 19 12.76 56.62 0.69
C CYS A 19 12.01 55.58 -0.15
N LYS A 20 12.02 55.66 -1.49
CA LYS A 20 11.36 54.68 -2.35
C LYS A 20 12.31 53.60 -2.91
N GLU A 21 13.61 53.85 -2.90
CA GLU A 21 14.62 52.88 -3.34
C GLU A 21 15.25 52.10 -2.17
N MET A 22 15.16 52.58 -0.93
CA MET A 22 15.64 51.85 0.26
C MET A 22 14.65 50.79 0.78
N TRP A 23 13.35 50.88 0.43
CA TRP A 23 12.36 49.82 0.70
C TRP A 23 12.39 48.70 -0.35
N GLY A 24 12.89 48.98 -1.55
CA GLY A 24 13.07 48.00 -2.63
C GLY A 24 14.27 47.07 -2.44
N MET A 25 15.26 47.47 -1.63
CA MET A 25 16.49 46.70 -1.42
C MET A 25 16.48 45.89 -0.11
N TRP A 26 15.69 46.30 0.90
CA TRP A 26 15.43 45.49 2.09
C TRP A 26 14.37 44.39 1.88
N CYS A 27 13.42 44.57 0.97
CA CYS A 27 12.53 43.48 0.55
C CYS A 27 13.21 42.47 -0.39
N ARG A 28 14.40 42.74 -0.93
CA ARG A 28 15.14 41.79 -1.78
C ARG A 28 16.23 41.01 -1.06
N LEU A 29 16.66 41.46 0.12
CA LEU A 29 17.58 40.71 0.98
C LEU A 29 16.87 39.84 2.05
N VAL A 30 15.63 40.17 2.44
CA VAL A 30 14.81 39.28 3.30
C VAL A 30 14.14 38.16 2.49
N LEU A 31 13.93 38.33 1.18
CA LEU A 31 13.41 37.29 0.29
C LEU A 31 14.47 36.32 -0.26
N TRP A 32 15.76 36.59 -0.10
CA TRP A 32 16.83 35.64 -0.43
C TRP A 32 17.36 34.85 0.77
N GLY A 33 17.07 35.29 2.00
CA GLY A 33 17.31 34.54 3.24
C GLY A 33 16.21 33.53 3.60
N ILE A 34 15.02 33.63 2.99
CA ILE A 34 13.89 32.71 3.24
C ILE A 34 13.74 31.64 2.13
N VAL A 35 14.45 31.79 0.99
CA VAL A 35 14.34 30.88 -0.16
C VAL A 35 15.38 29.74 -0.16
N VAL A 36 16.31 29.71 0.81
CA VAL A 36 17.26 28.58 0.99
C VAL A 36 16.89 27.67 2.19
N TRP A 37 15.78 27.91 2.89
CA TRP A 37 15.29 27.04 3.97
C TRP A 37 13.85 26.54 3.79
N ALA A 38 13.28 26.67 2.59
CA ALA A 38 11.96 26.11 2.24
C ALA A 38 12.03 24.96 1.22
N SER A 39 13.22 24.44 0.91
CA SER A 39 13.42 23.37 -0.09
C SER A 39 13.65 21.97 0.51
N SER A 40 13.14 21.71 1.72
CA SER A 40 13.21 20.36 2.33
C SER A 40 12.02 20.02 3.24
N TRP A 41 10.85 20.66 3.10
CA TRP A 41 9.65 20.24 3.85
C TRP A 41 8.42 20.25 2.95
N CYS A 42 8.55 19.67 1.74
CA CYS A 42 7.40 18.98 1.18
C CYS A 42 7.21 17.78 2.10
N LEU A 43 6.34 17.90 3.10
CA LEU A 43 5.92 16.78 3.94
C LEU A 43 5.52 15.67 2.98
N ALA A 44 6.36 14.66 2.83
CA ALA A 44 6.03 13.48 2.06
C ALA A 44 4.69 13.00 2.64
N ALA A 45 3.62 13.08 1.85
CA ALA A 45 2.42 12.32 2.13
C ALA A 45 2.90 10.88 2.24
N ASP A 46 2.80 10.30 3.45
CA ASP A 46 3.31 8.96 3.73
C ASP A 46 2.82 8.04 2.62
N SER A 47 3.76 7.43 1.89
CA SER A 47 3.41 6.51 0.83
C SER A 47 2.69 5.32 1.42
N LEU A 48 1.63 4.88 0.75
CA LEU A 48 0.97 3.62 1.09
C LEU A 48 2.02 2.49 1.02
N PRO A 49 1.97 1.52 1.94
CA PRO A 49 2.87 0.38 1.91
C PRO A 49 2.61 -0.45 0.65
N GLY A 50 3.66 -0.75 -0.11
CA GLY A 50 3.65 -1.78 -1.13
C GLY A 50 3.97 -3.16 -0.54
N THR A 51 4.75 -3.20 0.53
CA THR A 51 5.18 -4.41 1.23
C THR A 51 5.03 -4.28 2.75
N LEU A 52 4.82 -5.41 3.43
CA LEU A 52 4.81 -5.45 4.89
C LEU A 52 5.41 -6.75 5.44
N ALA A 53 5.86 -6.71 6.69
CA ALA A 53 6.04 -7.90 7.53
C ALA A 53 5.21 -7.76 8.81
N TYR A 54 4.70 -8.89 9.30
CA TYR A 54 3.95 -8.99 10.54
C TYR A 54 4.59 -10.09 11.39
N VAL A 55 5.30 -9.70 12.44
CA VAL A 55 6.13 -10.59 13.26
C VAL A 55 5.80 -10.36 14.73
N LEU A 56 5.08 -11.29 15.34
CA LEU A 56 4.74 -11.26 16.78
C LEU A 56 5.61 -12.19 17.63
N GLN A 57 6.43 -13.02 16.99
CA GLN A 57 7.32 -13.96 17.65
C GLN A 57 8.74 -13.69 17.18
N ALA A 58 9.24 -12.49 17.47
CA ALA A 58 10.52 -12.05 16.96
C ALA A 58 11.66 -12.93 17.50
N GLU A 59 11.52 -13.50 18.70
CA GLU A 59 12.44 -14.48 19.28
C GLU A 59 12.61 -15.77 18.46
N LYS A 60 11.67 -16.07 17.56
CA LYS A 60 11.79 -17.17 16.59
C LYS A 60 12.44 -16.73 15.28
N LEU A 61 12.52 -15.42 15.03
CA LEU A 61 13.17 -14.85 13.85
C LEU A 61 14.70 -14.91 13.96
N ALA A 62 15.27 -14.81 15.16
CA ALA A 62 16.70 -14.95 15.40
C ALA A 62 17.02 -15.40 16.84
N PRO A 63 18.17 -16.07 17.09
CA PRO A 63 18.60 -16.49 18.43
C PRO A 63 18.79 -15.35 19.43
N THR A 64 19.14 -14.15 18.95
CA THR A 64 19.37 -12.98 19.80
C THR A 64 18.58 -11.78 19.30
N LYS A 65 18.23 -10.88 20.23
CA LYS A 65 17.51 -9.64 19.91
C LYS A 65 18.27 -8.77 18.92
N SER A 66 19.60 -8.67 19.07
CA SER A 66 20.45 -7.89 18.14
C SER A 66 20.40 -8.43 16.71
N GLU A 67 20.47 -9.76 16.54
CA GLU A 67 20.39 -10.38 15.22
C GLU A 67 19.02 -10.17 14.56
N ALA A 68 17.94 -10.16 15.34
CA ALA A 68 16.64 -9.87 14.76
C ALA A 68 16.46 -8.40 14.40
N VAL A 69 17.00 -7.47 15.19
CA VAL A 69 17.05 -6.05 14.78
C VAL A 69 17.76 -5.93 13.44
N GLU A 70 18.86 -6.65 13.24
CA GLU A 70 19.56 -6.68 11.96
C GLU A 70 18.71 -7.27 10.83
N ARG A 71 18.07 -8.44 11.04
CA ARG A 71 17.16 -9.05 10.05
C ARG A 71 16.00 -8.15 9.68
N LEU A 72 15.36 -7.52 10.67
CA LEU A 72 14.26 -6.57 10.46
C LEU A 72 14.73 -5.29 9.79
N ALA A 73 15.95 -4.81 10.09
CA ALA A 73 16.53 -3.66 9.40
C ALA A 73 16.78 -3.98 7.91
N GLN A 74 17.38 -5.12 7.61
CA GLN A 74 17.77 -5.53 6.26
C GLN A 74 16.60 -6.01 5.39
N CYS A 75 15.48 -6.47 5.99
CA CYS A 75 14.30 -6.81 5.22
C CYS A 75 13.86 -5.59 4.40
N GLN A 76 13.41 -5.75 3.16
CA GLN A 76 13.06 -4.61 2.29
C GLN A 76 11.56 -4.28 2.39
N ARG A 77 11.04 -4.22 3.63
CA ARG A 77 9.61 -3.99 3.91
C ARG A 77 9.31 -2.51 4.14
N ASP A 78 8.23 -2.01 3.56
CA ASP A 78 7.76 -0.64 3.83
C ASP A 78 7.25 -0.56 5.27
N TRP A 79 6.37 -1.48 5.68
CA TRP A 79 5.79 -1.49 7.03
C TRP A 79 6.21 -2.74 7.80
N LEU A 80 6.53 -2.55 9.09
CA LEU A 80 6.75 -3.62 10.05
C LEU A 80 5.67 -3.54 11.11
N VAL A 81 4.96 -4.64 11.34
CA VAL A 81 4.07 -4.81 12.50
C VAL A 81 4.77 -5.76 13.45
N LEU A 82 5.10 -5.26 14.65
CA LEU A 82 5.85 -5.99 15.67
C LEU A 82 5.07 -6.06 16.96
N ASP A 83 5.35 -7.06 17.78
CA ASP A 83 4.90 -7.07 19.17
C ASP A 83 5.49 -5.89 19.97
N ALA A 84 4.90 -5.61 21.14
CA ALA A 84 5.36 -4.59 22.09
C ALA A 84 6.79 -4.83 22.60
N GLY A 85 7.24 -6.09 22.61
CA GLY A 85 8.58 -6.52 22.98
C GLY A 85 9.20 -7.46 21.95
N TRP A 86 10.45 -7.84 22.21
CA TRP A 86 11.16 -8.87 21.44
C TRP A 86 10.56 -10.26 21.66
N ASP A 87 10.24 -10.56 22.91
CA ASP A 87 9.61 -11.80 23.35
C ASP A 87 8.51 -11.47 24.40
N THR A 88 8.09 -12.47 25.16
CA THR A 88 7.05 -12.33 26.20
C THR A 88 7.55 -11.72 27.52
N ASP A 89 8.87 -11.58 27.72
CA ASP A 89 9.43 -10.93 28.91
C ASP A 89 9.11 -9.42 28.88
N PRO A 90 8.41 -8.88 29.89
CA PRO A 90 8.20 -7.44 30.01
C PRO A 90 9.46 -6.57 29.92
N ALA A 91 10.64 -7.11 30.27
CA ALA A 91 11.93 -6.42 30.20
C ALA A 91 12.53 -6.37 28.78
N SER A 92 12.11 -7.25 27.86
CA SER A 92 12.68 -7.37 26.50
C SER A 92 12.15 -6.34 25.49
N ARG A 93 11.59 -5.24 25.98
CA ARG A 93 11.06 -4.12 25.20
C ARG A 93 12.02 -3.62 24.12
N TRP A 94 11.46 -3.23 22.97
CA TRP A 94 12.21 -2.52 21.93
C TRP A 94 12.68 -1.16 22.43
N THR A 95 13.96 -0.86 22.23
CA THR A 95 14.51 0.46 22.54
C THR A 95 14.29 1.42 21.37
N LYS A 96 14.35 2.72 21.66
CA LYS A 96 14.23 3.76 20.64
C LYS A 96 15.32 3.67 19.57
N ASP A 97 16.52 3.28 19.95
CA ASP A 97 17.65 3.13 19.04
C ASP A 97 17.48 1.93 18.12
N GLU A 98 17.00 0.79 18.63
CA GLU A 98 16.67 -0.39 17.83
C GLU A 98 15.58 -0.08 16.79
N LEU A 99 14.48 0.58 17.20
CA LEU A 99 13.42 1.02 16.28
C LEU A 99 13.95 2.03 15.26
N THR A 100 14.85 2.93 15.67
CA THR A 100 15.48 3.89 14.76
C THR A 100 16.39 3.22 13.75
N GLN A 101 17.17 2.23 14.17
CA GLN A 101 18.02 1.42 13.30
C GLN A 101 17.18 0.70 12.24
N MET A 102 16.13 -0.03 12.67
CA MET A 102 15.22 -0.72 11.75
C MET A 102 14.57 0.24 10.75
N ARG A 103 14.16 1.43 11.21
CA ARG A 103 13.51 2.45 10.36
C ARG A 103 14.46 3.07 9.35
N ARG A 104 15.69 3.42 9.74
CA ARG A 104 16.67 4.10 8.86
C ARG A 104 17.18 3.20 7.73
N ALA A 105 17.15 1.89 7.92
CA ALA A 105 17.60 0.93 6.91
C ALA A 105 16.72 0.90 5.65
N HIS A 106 15.50 1.45 5.69
CA HIS A 106 14.61 1.55 4.53
C HIS A 106 13.87 2.90 4.50
N PRO A 107 14.14 3.77 3.51
CA PRO A 107 13.50 5.09 3.43
C PRO A 107 11.97 5.00 3.50
N GLY A 108 11.36 5.84 4.34
CA GLY A 108 9.90 5.90 4.50
C GLY A 108 9.28 4.76 5.30
N ARG A 109 10.08 3.83 5.86
CA ARG A 109 9.56 2.71 6.66
C ARG A 109 8.74 3.19 7.86
N LYS A 110 7.67 2.44 8.16
CA LYS A 110 6.86 2.62 9.37
C LYS A 110 6.91 1.35 10.22
N ILE A 111 7.01 1.52 11.53
CA ILE A 111 6.99 0.41 12.49
C ILE A 111 5.79 0.60 13.41
N LEU A 112 4.86 -0.35 13.39
CA LEU A 112 3.62 -0.34 14.18
C LEU A 112 3.71 -1.37 15.31
N ALA A 113 3.24 -1.00 16.50
CA ALA A 113 3.15 -1.92 17.62
C ALA A 113 1.78 -2.63 17.62
N TYR A 114 1.81 -3.94 17.73
CA TYR A 114 0.62 -4.75 18.03
C TYR A 114 0.09 -4.40 19.43
N LEU A 115 -1.24 -4.26 19.51
CA LEU A 115 -1.94 -4.04 20.76
C LEU A 115 -3.35 -4.63 20.66
N SER A 116 -3.65 -5.67 21.44
CA SER A 116 -5.02 -6.14 21.63
C SER A 116 -5.80 -5.13 22.47
N ILE A 117 -6.95 -4.67 21.96
CA ILE A 117 -7.82 -3.71 22.67
C ILE A 117 -9.18 -4.29 23.07
N GLY A 118 -9.51 -5.49 22.56
CA GLY A 118 -10.73 -6.23 22.84
C GLY A 118 -10.54 -7.49 23.69
N GLU A 119 -9.30 -7.90 23.94
CA GLU A 119 -8.96 -9.00 24.85
C GLU A 119 -7.78 -8.65 25.77
N ALA A 120 -7.78 -9.23 26.97
CA ALA A 120 -6.67 -9.18 27.91
C ALA A 120 -5.78 -10.43 27.76
N GLU A 121 -4.47 -10.23 27.75
CA GLU A 121 -3.47 -11.26 27.52
C GLU A 121 -2.70 -11.53 28.82
N ARG A 122 -2.78 -12.76 29.35
CA ARG A 122 -2.23 -13.15 30.65
C ARG A 122 -0.72 -12.99 30.77
N TYR A 123 0.00 -13.03 29.65
CA TYR A 123 1.45 -12.86 29.58
C TYR A 123 1.90 -11.39 29.46
N ARG A 124 0.98 -10.41 29.46
CA ARG A 124 1.34 -8.99 29.40
C ARG A 124 1.66 -8.43 30.77
N SER A 125 2.55 -7.43 30.78
CA SER A 125 2.99 -6.73 32.00
C SER A 125 1.90 -6.05 32.84
N TYR A 126 0.70 -5.83 32.28
CA TYR A 126 -0.42 -5.26 33.03
C TYR A 126 -1.23 -6.31 33.79
N TRP A 127 -1.03 -7.60 33.50
CA TRP A 127 -1.75 -8.68 34.17
C TRP A 127 -1.35 -8.73 35.63
N GLN A 128 -2.34 -8.81 36.51
CA GLN A 128 -2.10 -8.96 37.94
C GLN A 128 -2.37 -10.41 38.33
N ALA A 129 -1.46 -11.04 39.06
CA ALA A 129 -1.60 -12.43 39.49
C ALA A 129 -2.89 -12.69 40.29
N SER A 130 -3.45 -11.66 40.94
CA SER A 130 -4.75 -11.74 41.62
C SER A 130 -5.92 -12.07 40.67
N TRP A 131 -5.84 -11.70 39.39
CA TRP A 131 -6.90 -11.93 38.41
C TRP A 131 -7.15 -13.41 38.11
N ASP A 132 -6.18 -14.29 38.40
CA ASP A 132 -6.34 -15.74 38.28
C ASP A 132 -7.31 -16.30 39.32
N ARG A 133 -7.50 -15.59 40.44
CA ARG A 133 -8.40 -15.98 41.54
C ARG A 133 -9.67 -15.13 41.55
N GLU A 134 -9.51 -13.83 41.38
CA GLU A 134 -10.60 -12.84 41.42
C GLU A 134 -10.51 -11.92 40.20
N ARG A 135 -11.36 -12.19 39.21
CA ARG A 135 -11.37 -11.45 37.95
C ARG A 135 -12.00 -10.07 38.16
N PRO A 136 -11.36 -8.97 37.69
CA PRO A 136 -12.00 -7.67 37.69
C PRO A 136 -13.24 -7.67 36.79
N PRO A 137 -14.24 -6.79 37.02
CA PRO A 137 -15.52 -6.84 36.30
C PRO A 137 -15.43 -6.71 34.77
N PHE A 138 -14.34 -6.16 34.25
CA PHE A 138 -14.11 -6.07 32.81
C PHE A 138 -13.62 -7.38 32.19
N LEU A 139 -13.03 -8.29 32.98
CA LEU A 139 -12.38 -9.53 32.49
C LEU A 139 -13.39 -10.68 32.47
N LEU A 140 -13.59 -11.27 31.29
CA LEU A 140 -14.60 -12.31 31.06
C LEU A 140 -13.94 -13.71 30.94
N SER A 141 -14.54 -14.60 30.17
CA SER A 141 -14.02 -15.94 29.92
C SER A 141 -12.77 -15.90 29.05
N GLU A 142 -11.91 -16.90 29.25
CA GLU A 142 -10.80 -17.19 28.35
C GLU A 142 -11.34 -17.51 26.95
N ASN A 143 -10.61 -17.08 25.94
CA ASN A 143 -10.87 -17.42 24.55
C ASN A 143 -10.38 -18.85 24.29
N PRO A 144 -11.26 -19.80 23.94
CA PRO A 144 -10.88 -21.20 23.76
C PRO A 144 -9.93 -21.41 22.57
N ASP A 145 -9.96 -20.52 21.58
CA ASP A 145 -9.08 -20.61 20.40
C ASP A 145 -7.68 -20.06 20.68
N TRP A 146 -7.54 -19.24 21.73
CA TRP A 146 -6.30 -18.55 22.09
C TRP A 146 -6.06 -18.60 23.60
N PRO A 147 -5.57 -19.74 24.13
CA PRO A 147 -5.26 -19.89 25.54
C PRO A 147 -4.38 -18.75 26.08
N GLY A 148 -4.72 -18.24 27.26
CA GLY A 148 -4.10 -17.07 27.87
C GLY A 148 -4.70 -15.73 27.44
N ASN A 149 -5.63 -15.71 26.47
CA ASN A 149 -6.35 -14.50 26.07
C ASN A 149 -7.77 -14.52 26.64
N TYR A 150 -8.24 -13.40 27.15
CA TYR A 150 -9.50 -13.29 27.88
C TYR A 150 -10.35 -12.20 27.26
N ARG A 151 -11.61 -12.50 26.97
CA ARG A 151 -12.57 -11.50 26.50
C ARG A 151 -12.70 -10.38 27.52
N VAL A 152 -12.87 -9.14 27.06
CA VAL A 152 -13.11 -8.01 27.96
C VAL A 152 -14.36 -7.21 27.60
N ARG A 153 -14.95 -6.59 28.62
CA ARG A 153 -15.92 -5.50 28.46
C ARG A 153 -15.14 -4.23 28.08
N TYR A 154 -14.77 -4.12 26.81
CA TYR A 154 -13.86 -3.08 26.30
C TYR A 154 -14.37 -1.63 26.52
N TRP A 155 -15.65 -1.45 26.85
CA TRP A 155 -16.23 -0.16 27.21
C TRP A 155 -16.00 0.27 28.66
N MET A 156 -15.45 -0.60 29.53
CA MET A 156 -15.20 -0.27 30.93
C MET A 156 -13.93 0.59 31.10
N GLU A 157 -14.03 1.64 31.90
CA GLU A 157 -12.99 2.65 32.09
C GLU A 157 -11.68 2.06 32.65
N GLU A 158 -11.77 1.06 33.51
CA GLU A 158 -10.64 0.38 34.12
C GLU A 158 -9.79 -0.35 33.08
N TRP A 159 -10.43 -1.05 32.14
CA TRP A 159 -9.76 -1.66 31.00
C TRP A 159 -9.16 -0.61 30.08
N GLN A 160 -9.94 0.40 29.71
CA GLN A 160 -9.49 1.46 28.83
C GLN A 160 -8.26 2.17 29.40
N SER A 161 -8.27 2.47 30.70
CA SER A 161 -7.15 3.08 31.41
C SER A 161 -5.88 2.21 31.39
N LEU A 162 -6.00 0.89 31.51
CA LEU A 162 -4.87 -0.05 31.38
C LEU A 162 -4.26 0.01 29.98
N VAL A 163 -5.09 -0.07 28.95
CA VAL A 163 -4.64 -0.03 27.54
C VAL A 163 -4.05 1.32 27.18
N LEU A 164 -4.64 2.44 27.61
CA LEU A 164 -4.09 3.78 27.32
C LEU A 164 -2.70 4.00 27.92
N ARG A 165 -2.38 3.38 29.07
CA ARG A 165 -1.01 3.37 29.60
C ARG A 165 -0.04 2.57 28.72
N GLN A 166 -0.51 1.46 28.13
CA GLN A 166 0.29 0.74 27.13
C GLN A 166 0.50 1.58 25.87
N VAL A 167 -0.52 2.29 25.40
CA VAL A 167 -0.39 3.24 24.27
C VAL A 167 0.70 4.27 24.55
N ASP A 168 0.70 4.90 25.73
CA ASP A 168 1.74 5.86 26.11
C ASP A 168 3.13 5.24 26.05
N ARG A 169 3.29 4.04 26.62
CA ARG A 169 4.55 3.31 26.59
C ARG A 169 4.99 3.01 25.17
N LEU A 170 4.13 2.41 24.35
CA LEU A 170 4.43 2.04 22.96
C LEU A 170 4.85 3.26 22.14
N MET A 171 4.11 4.37 22.22
CA MET A 171 4.45 5.57 21.48
C MET A 171 5.75 6.22 21.98
N SER A 172 6.01 6.17 23.31
CA SER A 172 7.27 6.68 23.90
C SER A 172 8.51 5.89 23.48
N GLN A 173 8.37 4.58 23.19
CA GLN A 173 9.46 3.76 22.62
C GLN A 173 9.85 4.24 21.22
N GLY A 174 8.96 4.95 20.52
CA GLY A 174 9.21 5.50 19.19
C GLY A 174 8.62 4.70 18.04
N PHE A 175 7.57 3.91 18.30
CA PHE A 175 6.74 3.34 17.23
C PHE A 175 6.05 4.45 16.42
N ASP A 176 5.85 4.20 15.13
CA ASP A 176 5.18 5.13 14.21
C ASP A 176 3.64 5.08 14.34
N GLY A 177 3.11 4.09 15.06
CA GLY A 177 1.68 3.90 15.25
C GLY A 177 1.34 2.56 15.89
N LEU A 178 0.07 2.21 15.84
CA LEU A 178 -0.52 1.05 16.48
C LEU A 178 -1.26 0.18 15.47
N TYR A 179 -1.07 -1.13 15.60
CA TYR A 179 -1.86 -2.17 14.94
C TYR A 179 -2.80 -2.76 15.99
N LEU A 180 -4.10 -2.50 15.86
CA LEU A 180 -5.09 -2.77 16.90
C LEU A 180 -5.80 -4.09 16.62
N ASP A 181 -5.61 -5.05 17.50
CA ASP A 181 -6.26 -6.35 17.40
C ASP A 181 -7.52 -6.44 18.25
N LYS A 182 -8.39 -7.39 17.90
CA LYS A 182 -9.65 -7.69 18.59
C LYS A 182 -10.62 -6.51 18.62
N VAL A 183 -10.57 -5.67 17.57
CA VAL A 183 -11.62 -4.66 17.34
C VAL A 183 -12.95 -5.31 16.95
N ASP A 184 -12.95 -6.57 16.52
CA ASP A 184 -14.15 -7.36 16.26
C ASP A 184 -14.78 -7.97 17.52
N SER A 185 -14.21 -7.80 18.72
CA SER A 185 -14.81 -8.29 19.97
C SER A 185 -16.20 -7.72 20.28
N TYR A 186 -16.66 -6.68 19.57
CA TYR A 186 -18.08 -6.27 19.64
C TYR A 186 -19.02 -7.36 19.15
N GLU A 187 -18.58 -8.19 18.20
CA GLU A 187 -19.34 -9.28 17.61
C GLU A 187 -19.74 -10.28 18.71
N ASP A 188 -18.84 -10.63 19.61
CA ASP A 188 -19.15 -11.56 20.70
C ASP A 188 -20.28 -11.10 21.63
N PHE A 189 -20.57 -9.79 21.66
CA PHE A 189 -21.69 -9.22 22.39
C PHE A 189 -22.93 -9.05 21.51
N GLU A 190 -22.80 -9.03 20.18
CA GLU A 190 -23.90 -9.07 19.23
C GLU A 190 -24.43 -10.48 18.99
N PHE A 191 -23.64 -11.52 19.24
CA PHE A 191 -24.09 -12.90 19.22
C PHE A 191 -25.07 -13.19 20.37
N ASP A 192 -26.24 -13.74 20.06
CA ASP A 192 -27.17 -14.26 21.04
C ASP A 192 -27.09 -15.79 21.10
N ALA A 193 -26.39 -16.30 22.11
CA ALA A 193 -26.21 -17.73 22.31
C ALA A 193 -27.53 -18.49 22.52
N LYS A 194 -28.62 -17.81 22.91
CA LYS A 194 -29.93 -18.45 23.10
C LYS A 194 -30.61 -18.77 21.77
N SER A 195 -30.62 -17.82 20.84
CA SER A 195 -31.22 -18.04 19.51
C SER A 195 -30.23 -18.63 18.50
N GLY A 196 -28.92 -18.49 18.75
CA GLY A 196 -27.87 -18.82 17.79
C GLY A 196 -27.69 -17.77 16.70
N ASP A 197 -28.29 -16.58 16.84
CA ASP A 197 -28.28 -15.53 15.83
C ASP A 197 -27.34 -14.37 16.19
N TRP A 198 -26.96 -13.63 15.15
CA TRP A 198 -26.25 -12.36 15.27
C TRP A 198 -27.26 -11.21 15.26
N ILE A 199 -27.21 -10.36 16.28
CA ILE A 199 -28.03 -9.17 16.40
C ILE A 199 -27.19 -7.95 16.02
N ASP A 200 -27.24 -7.60 14.75
CA ASP A 200 -26.58 -6.39 14.24
C ASP A 200 -27.04 -5.15 15.03
N HIS A 201 -26.08 -4.30 15.41
CA HIS A 201 -26.34 -3.08 16.18
C HIS A 201 -26.98 -3.32 17.54
N ARG A 202 -26.68 -4.47 18.19
CA ARG A 202 -27.20 -4.77 19.53
C ARG A 202 -26.78 -3.66 20.51
N LYS A 203 -27.77 -3.17 21.27
CA LYS A 203 -27.54 -2.15 22.30
C LYS A 203 -26.79 -2.74 23.50
N ASN A 204 -25.73 -2.06 23.91
CA ASN A 204 -25.09 -2.22 25.18
C ASN A 204 -25.90 -1.50 26.26
N ARG A 205 -26.47 -2.26 27.19
CA ARG A 205 -27.28 -1.69 28.29
C ARG A 205 -26.45 -0.82 29.25
N ALA A 206 -25.14 -1.04 29.33
CA ALA A 206 -24.27 -0.29 30.24
C ALA A 206 -24.01 1.15 29.75
N THR A 207 -23.95 1.36 28.43
CA THR A 207 -23.60 2.66 27.81
C THR A 207 -24.79 3.32 27.11
N GLY A 208 -25.85 2.56 26.81
CA GLY A 208 -26.98 2.99 25.99
C GLY A 208 -26.69 3.04 24.48
N ARG A 209 -25.44 2.81 24.05
CA ARG A 209 -25.00 2.76 22.65
C ARG A 209 -25.06 1.34 22.11
N THR A 210 -24.69 1.13 20.85
CA THR A 210 -24.46 -0.22 20.32
C THR A 210 -23.04 -0.67 20.65
N PHE A 211 -22.81 -1.99 20.73
CA PHE A 211 -21.47 -2.53 20.94
C PHE A 211 -20.48 -2.05 19.84
N ARG A 212 -20.93 -1.97 18.58
CA ARG A 212 -20.16 -1.33 17.49
C ARG A 212 -19.77 0.11 17.79
N SER A 213 -20.72 0.94 18.25
CA SER A 213 -20.49 2.35 18.56
C SER A 213 -19.54 2.54 19.75
N ASP A 214 -19.63 1.66 20.76
CA ASP A 214 -18.67 1.64 21.87
C ASP A 214 -17.26 1.30 21.40
N MET A 215 -17.10 0.31 20.51
CA MET A 215 -15.81 -0.03 19.93
C MET A 215 -15.24 1.09 19.05
N ILE A 216 -16.08 1.76 18.24
CA ILE A 216 -15.67 2.92 17.43
C ILE A 216 -15.15 4.05 18.33
N THR A 217 -15.89 4.37 19.39
CA THR A 217 -15.48 5.37 20.38
C THR A 217 -14.17 4.96 21.06
N TRP A 218 -14.01 3.67 21.34
CA TRP A 218 -12.82 3.15 21.98
C TRP A 218 -11.57 3.28 21.08
N VAL A 219 -11.68 2.90 19.80
CA VAL A 219 -10.61 3.10 18.81
C VAL A 219 -10.27 4.58 18.63
N GLN A 220 -11.26 5.49 18.64
CA GLN A 220 -11.03 6.94 18.63
C GLN A 220 -10.20 7.40 19.83
N ARG A 221 -10.55 6.95 21.04
CA ARG A 221 -9.82 7.30 22.26
C ARG A 221 -8.37 6.80 22.25
N VAL A 222 -8.13 5.59 21.74
CA VAL A 222 -6.79 5.02 21.53
C VAL A 222 -6.00 5.85 20.51
N ALA A 223 -6.62 6.18 19.38
CA ALA A 223 -6.02 7.00 18.32
C ALA A 223 -5.62 8.39 18.84
N ASP A 224 -6.51 9.06 19.57
CA ASP A 224 -6.26 10.38 20.16
C ASP A 224 -5.12 10.31 21.18
N ARG A 225 -5.05 9.25 21.99
CA ARG A 225 -3.93 9.05 22.94
C ARG A 225 -2.61 8.91 22.22
N ALA A 226 -2.55 8.07 21.18
CA ALA A 226 -1.34 7.89 20.40
C ALA A 226 -0.91 9.19 19.70
N ARG A 227 -1.88 9.95 19.18
CA ARG A 227 -1.64 11.21 18.46
C ARG A 227 -1.19 12.37 19.34
N ARG A 228 -1.41 12.30 20.66
CA ARG A 228 -0.79 13.23 21.62
C ARG A 228 0.72 13.10 21.67
N VAL A 229 1.27 11.90 21.41
CA VAL A 229 2.72 11.66 21.38
C VAL A 229 3.29 11.85 19.98
N ASN A 230 2.60 11.33 18.96
CA ASN A 230 2.96 11.51 17.55
C ASN A 230 1.72 11.92 16.74
N PRO A 231 1.57 13.19 16.33
CA PRO A 231 0.40 13.65 15.58
C PRO A 231 0.13 12.90 14.27
N ARG A 232 1.14 12.20 13.73
CA ARG A 232 1.05 11.36 12.53
C ARG A 232 0.93 9.86 12.84
N ALA A 233 0.62 9.50 14.09
CA ALA A 233 0.50 8.10 14.51
C ALA A 233 -0.51 7.36 13.62
N LEU A 234 -0.04 6.27 13.02
CA LEU A 234 -0.84 5.39 12.19
C LEU A 234 -1.70 4.49 13.07
N ILE A 235 -2.98 4.34 12.74
CA ILE A 235 -3.92 3.50 13.49
C ILE A 235 -4.51 2.47 12.53
N VAL A 236 -4.14 1.19 12.70
CA VAL A 236 -4.51 0.11 11.78
C VAL A 236 -5.23 -1.00 12.56
N PRO A 237 -6.57 -0.98 12.63
CA PRO A 237 -7.33 -2.09 13.17
C PRO A 237 -7.21 -3.36 12.31
N GLN A 238 -7.27 -4.52 12.96
CA GLN A 238 -7.35 -5.83 12.34
C GLN A 238 -8.77 -6.39 12.40
N ASN A 239 -9.30 -6.87 11.27
CA ASN A 239 -10.67 -7.37 11.10
C ASN A 239 -11.73 -6.30 11.45
N GLY A 240 -12.90 -6.71 11.97
CA GLY A 240 -13.98 -5.77 12.30
C GLY A 240 -14.48 -4.93 11.11
N ALA A 241 -14.43 -5.49 9.90
CA ALA A 241 -14.72 -4.76 8.65
C ALA A 241 -16.03 -3.94 8.66
N PRO A 242 -17.15 -4.41 9.24
CA PRO A 242 -18.38 -3.62 9.33
C PRO A 242 -18.23 -2.27 10.05
N LEU A 243 -17.26 -2.10 10.96
CA LEU A 243 -17.00 -0.81 11.61
C LEU A 243 -16.59 0.28 10.60
N VAL A 244 -16.04 -0.11 9.45
CA VAL A 244 -15.68 0.80 8.35
C VAL A 244 -16.91 1.48 7.75
N ASP A 245 -18.12 0.98 7.95
CA ASP A 245 -19.34 1.64 7.45
C ASP A 245 -19.59 3.00 8.12
N ALA A 246 -19.05 3.20 9.33
CA ALA A 246 -19.14 4.46 10.07
C ALA A 246 -18.10 5.50 9.58
N ASP A 247 -18.58 6.71 9.27
CA ASP A 247 -17.80 7.81 8.72
C ASP A 247 -16.68 8.30 9.65
N ASP A 248 -16.98 8.39 10.93
CA ASP A 248 -16.04 8.80 11.97
C ASP A 248 -14.96 7.75 12.19
N TYR A 249 -15.30 6.46 12.14
CA TYR A 249 -14.31 5.37 12.14
C TYR A 249 -13.38 5.45 10.94
N ARG A 250 -13.93 5.63 9.73
CA ARG A 250 -13.13 5.84 8.51
C ARG A 250 -12.19 7.01 8.64
N ARG A 251 -12.61 8.14 9.23
CA ARG A 251 -11.73 9.31 9.44
C ARG A 251 -10.62 9.02 10.44
N THR A 252 -10.92 8.29 11.50
CA THR A 252 -9.99 7.96 12.60
C THR A 252 -8.86 7.03 12.17
N ILE A 253 -9.15 5.96 11.45
CA ILE A 253 -8.14 4.93 11.13
C ILE A 253 -7.24 5.35 9.97
N SER A 254 -6.02 4.84 9.90
CA SER A 254 -5.04 5.13 8.84
C SER A 254 -5.07 4.07 7.73
N GLY A 255 -5.59 2.88 8.02
CA GLY A 255 -5.79 1.75 7.12
C GLY A 255 -6.57 0.66 7.86
N ILE A 256 -6.72 -0.52 7.27
CA ILE A 256 -7.29 -1.70 7.94
C ILE A 256 -6.49 -2.92 7.54
N ALA A 257 -6.37 -3.89 8.44
CA ALA A 257 -5.85 -5.21 8.13
C ALA A 257 -6.96 -6.26 8.15
N LEU A 258 -6.91 -7.21 7.23
CA LEU A 258 -7.84 -8.33 7.14
C LEU A 258 -7.07 -9.63 7.15
N GLU A 259 -7.40 -10.52 8.06
CA GLU A 259 -6.87 -11.88 8.08
C GLU A 259 -7.84 -12.83 7.38
N ASP A 260 -7.28 -13.86 6.74
CA ASP A 260 -8.04 -14.96 6.13
C ASP A 260 -9.16 -14.46 5.21
N LEU A 261 -8.84 -13.53 4.30
CA LEU A 261 -9.86 -12.90 3.44
C LEU A 261 -10.31 -13.85 2.34
N TRP A 262 -9.36 -14.44 1.60
CA TRP A 262 -9.61 -15.38 0.51
C TRP A 262 -9.36 -16.81 0.90
N THR A 263 -8.44 -17.06 1.83
CA THR A 263 -8.10 -18.40 2.30
C THR A 263 -8.26 -18.49 3.81
N ASN A 264 -8.41 -19.71 4.32
CA ASN A 264 -8.26 -20.04 5.73
C ASN A 264 -7.32 -21.25 5.77
N GLY A 265 -6.01 -20.97 5.83
CA GLY A 265 -4.94 -21.95 5.77
C GLY A 265 -4.96 -22.82 4.51
N ARG A 266 -5.67 -23.95 4.57
CA ARG A 266 -5.76 -24.95 3.50
C ARG A 266 -7.06 -24.89 2.71
N ARG A 267 -7.98 -23.98 3.05
CA ARG A 267 -9.32 -23.90 2.45
C ARG A 267 -9.54 -22.52 1.83
N ARG A 268 -10.44 -22.46 0.83
CA ARG A 268 -10.98 -21.20 0.33
C ARG A 268 -12.02 -20.66 1.29
N GLN A 269 -12.11 -19.35 1.37
CA GLN A 269 -13.21 -18.68 2.03
C GLN A 269 -14.48 -18.70 1.17
N PRO A 270 -15.68 -18.77 1.76
CA PRO A 270 -16.93 -18.73 1.00
C PRO A 270 -17.03 -17.42 0.19
N PRO A 271 -17.32 -17.45 -1.12
CA PRO A 271 -17.33 -16.25 -1.96
C PRO A 271 -18.27 -15.14 -1.48
N LYS A 272 -19.39 -15.50 -0.82
CA LYS A 272 -20.31 -14.52 -0.21
C LYS A 272 -19.64 -13.75 0.93
N MET A 273 -18.85 -14.43 1.75
CA MET A 273 -18.11 -13.81 2.85
C MET A 273 -17.03 -12.88 2.33
N VAL A 274 -16.26 -13.33 1.33
CA VAL A 274 -15.24 -12.49 0.66
C VAL A 274 -15.88 -11.20 0.13
N ARG A 275 -16.97 -11.31 -0.65
CA ARG A 275 -17.68 -10.15 -1.21
C ARG A 275 -18.20 -9.20 -0.13
N ARG A 276 -18.76 -9.73 0.96
CA ARG A 276 -19.25 -8.92 2.09
C ARG A 276 -18.11 -8.13 2.74
N ARG A 277 -17.03 -8.81 3.14
CA ARG A 277 -15.86 -8.16 3.78
C ARG A 277 -15.22 -7.11 2.86
N MET A 278 -15.04 -7.43 1.58
CA MET A 278 -14.52 -6.47 0.59
C MET A 278 -15.45 -5.27 0.38
N GLY A 279 -16.77 -5.47 0.45
CA GLY A 279 -17.76 -4.40 0.34
C GLY A 279 -17.56 -3.32 1.40
N HIS A 280 -17.38 -3.71 2.66
CA HIS A 280 -17.16 -2.79 3.78
C HIS A 280 -15.88 -1.96 3.65
N VAL A 281 -14.77 -2.57 3.19
CA VAL A 281 -13.45 -1.88 3.17
C VAL A 281 -13.19 -1.08 1.89
N ARG A 282 -13.99 -1.28 0.84
CA ARG A 282 -13.85 -0.56 -0.45
C ARG A 282 -13.77 0.98 -0.32
N PRO A 283 -14.54 1.65 0.56
CA PRO A 283 -14.44 3.10 0.74
C PRO A 283 -13.05 3.58 1.17
N LEU A 284 -12.28 2.76 1.90
CA LEU A 284 -10.94 3.14 2.36
C LEU A 284 -9.96 3.33 1.20
N LEU A 285 -10.04 2.49 0.16
CA LEU A 285 -9.24 2.65 -1.04
C LEU A 285 -9.51 3.98 -1.76
N ALA A 286 -10.79 4.39 -1.81
CA ALA A 286 -11.17 5.68 -2.41
C ALA A 286 -10.64 6.87 -1.59
N MET A 287 -10.43 6.69 -0.29
CA MET A 287 -9.81 7.66 0.60
C MET A 287 -8.27 7.60 0.61
N GLY A 288 -7.66 6.73 -0.22
CA GLY A 288 -6.23 6.52 -0.25
C GLY A 288 -5.67 5.89 1.03
N LYS A 289 -6.47 5.08 1.74
CA LYS A 289 -6.06 4.33 2.93
C LYS A 289 -5.78 2.86 2.56
N PRO A 290 -4.68 2.25 3.04
CA PRO A 290 -4.32 0.92 2.63
C PRO A 290 -5.22 -0.13 3.30
N VAL A 291 -5.49 -1.20 2.55
CA VAL A 291 -6.02 -2.46 3.08
C VAL A 291 -4.88 -3.46 3.08
N LEU A 292 -4.44 -3.86 4.27
CA LEU A 292 -3.44 -4.91 4.48
C LEU A 292 -4.18 -6.26 4.48
N CYS A 293 -3.67 -7.24 3.75
CA CYS A 293 -4.27 -8.57 3.70
C CYS A 293 -3.25 -9.59 4.20
N ILE A 294 -3.57 -10.27 5.29
CA ILE A 294 -2.70 -11.27 5.91
C ILE A 294 -3.31 -12.65 5.61
N GLU A 295 -2.58 -13.48 4.90
CA GLU A 295 -3.05 -14.78 4.43
C GLU A 295 -2.11 -15.88 4.93
N TYR A 296 -2.69 -17.00 5.36
CA TYR A 296 -1.96 -18.16 5.86
C TYR A 296 -1.96 -19.33 4.87
N ALA A 297 -2.17 -19.02 3.58
CA ALA A 297 -2.32 -19.99 2.52
C ALA A 297 -1.10 -20.94 2.40
N VAL A 298 -1.33 -22.23 2.60
CA VAL A 298 -0.25 -23.24 2.54
C VAL A 298 -0.06 -23.79 1.12
N ALA A 299 -1.15 -24.12 0.43
CA ALA A 299 -1.11 -24.75 -0.89
C ALA A 299 -0.67 -23.74 -1.98
N PRO A 300 0.22 -24.10 -2.92
CA PRO A 300 0.67 -23.22 -4.01
C PRO A 300 -0.48 -22.54 -4.78
N GLN A 301 -1.55 -23.29 -5.07
CA GLN A 301 -2.72 -22.79 -5.80
C GLN A 301 -3.49 -21.73 -5.00
N LEU A 302 -3.62 -21.92 -3.68
CA LEU A 302 -4.26 -20.95 -2.80
C LEU A 302 -3.40 -19.69 -2.62
N ARG A 303 -2.07 -19.85 -2.54
CA ARG A 303 -1.14 -18.71 -2.53
C ARG A 303 -1.26 -17.89 -3.81
N GLN A 304 -1.26 -18.53 -4.98
CA GLN A 304 -1.46 -17.83 -6.25
C GLN A 304 -2.83 -17.14 -6.34
N GLU A 305 -3.88 -17.76 -5.81
CA GLU A 305 -5.22 -17.18 -5.76
C GLU A 305 -5.27 -15.92 -4.87
N ALA A 306 -4.68 -15.98 -3.67
CA ALA A 306 -4.55 -14.83 -2.77
C ALA A 306 -3.73 -13.71 -3.43
N VAL A 307 -2.61 -14.04 -4.07
CA VAL A 307 -1.75 -13.07 -4.78
C VAL A 307 -2.49 -12.37 -5.92
N ARG A 308 -3.18 -13.13 -6.77
CA ARG A 308 -4.01 -12.57 -7.85
C ARG A 308 -5.11 -11.68 -7.28
N SER A 309 -5.83 -12.15 -6.26
CA SER A 309 -6.98 -11.45 -5.70
C SER A 309 -6.58 -10.14 -5.01
N ALA A 310 -5.46 -10.15 -4.28
CA ALA A 310 -4.89 -8.95 -3.66
C ALA A 310 -4.40 -7.94 -4.70
N SER A 311 -3.72 -8.41 -5.76
CA SER A 311 -3.30 -7.56 -6.88
C SER A 311 -4.52 -6.90 -7.55
N GLU A 312 -5.57 -7.67 -7.82
CA GLU A 312 -6.81 -7.16 -8.43
C GLU A 312 -7.56 -6.17 -7.54
N ALA A 313 -7.52 -6.38 -6.22
CA ALA A 313 -8.18 -5.51 -5.24
C ALA A 313 -7.35 -4.27 -4.88
N GLY A 314 -6.05 -4.23 -5.21
CA GLY A 314 -5.13 -3.17 -4.79
C GLY A 314 -4.80 -3.24 -3.29
N TYR A 315 -4.77 -4.44 -2.71
CA TYR A 315 -4.47 -4.66 -1.30
C TYR A 315 -2.98 -4.99 -1.10
N CYS A 316 -2.42 -4.58 0.04
CA CYS A 316 -1.04 -4.90 0.42
C CYS A 316 -1.03 -6.30 1.04
N LEU A 317 -0.61 -7.31 0.26
CA LEU A 317 -0.63 -8.72 0.68
C LEU A 317 0.64 -9.09 1.45
N LEU A 318 0.44 -9.85 2.53
CA LEU A 318 1.43 -10.68 3.18
C LEU A 318 0.89 -12.11 3.27
N ILE A 319 1.63 -13.07 2.71
CA ILE A 319 1.41 -14.49 3.00
C ILE A 319 2.50 -14.94 3.97
N THR A 320 2.11 -15.42 5.15
CA THR A 320 3.04 -15.78 6.23
C THR A 320 2.59 -17.01 7.01
N ASP A 321 3.33 -17.40 8.04
CA ASP A 321 2.97 -18.46 8.96
C ASP A 321 2.02 -17.95 10.06
N ARG A 322 1.11 -18.81 10.54
CA ARG A 322 0.10 -18.42 11.55
C ARG A 322 0.69 -18.05 12.91
N ASN A 323 1.92 -18.49 13.20
CA ASN A 323 2.62 -18.10 14.42
C ASN A 323 3.25 -16.71 14.30
N LEU A 324 3.26 -16.10 13.10
CA LEU A 324 3.88 -14.81 12.83
C LEU A 324 5.35 -14.78 13.30
N ALA A 325 6.07 -15.86 13.02
CA ALA A 325 7.46 -16.09 13.41
C ALA A 325 8.46 -15.81 12.28
N SER A 326 7.97 -15.57 11.05
CA SER A 326 8.79 -15.27 9.88
C SER A 326 8.44 -13.93 9.26
N LEU A 327 9.32 -13.41 8.39
CA LEU A 327 9.06 -12.20 7.60
C LEU A 327 7.93 -12.39 6.57
N GLY A 328 7.48 -13.63 6.35
CA GLY A 328 6.56 -14.01 5.28
C GLY A 328 7.04 -13.56 3.90
N LYS A 329 6.11 -13.53 2.94
CA LYS A 329 6.32 -13.01 1.59
C LYS A 329 5.23 -11.99 1.25
N SER A 330 5.63 -10.82 0.77
CA SER A 330 4.72 -9.85 0.17
C SER A 330 4.51 -10.13 -1.33
N LEU A 331 3.54 -9.46 -1.92
CA LEU A 331 3.12 -9.65 -3.32
C LEU A 331 4.27 -9.69 -4.33
N GLU A 332 5.25 -8.79 -4.20
CA GLU A 332 6.37 -8.66 -5.15
C GLU A 332 7.32 -9.88 -5.15
N GLU A 333 7.37 -10.66 -4.07
CA GLU A 333 8.26 -11.82 -3.93
C GLU A 333 7.66 -13.13 -4.46
N PHE A 334 6.38 -13.14 -4.83
CA PHE A 334 5.73 -14.33 -5.39
C PHE A 334 5.97 -14.52 -6.89
N GLY A 335 6.75 -13.65 -7.53
CA GLY A 335 6.97 -13.70 -8.98
C GLY A 335 5.70 -13.47 -9.82
N TYR A 336 4.54 -13.33 -9.19
CA TYR A 336 3.29 -12.93 -9.82
C TYR A 336 3.32 -11.43 -10.03
N LEU A 337 3.93 -11.04 -11.15
CA LEU A 337 4.03 -9.66 -11.53
C LEU A 337 2.81 -9.29 -12.36
N GLY A 338 1.76 -8.95 -11.63
CA GLY A 338 0.84 -7.92 -12.06
C GLY A 338 1.23 -6.65 -11.34
N PRO A 339 1.87 -5.65 -11.97
CA PRO A 339 2.32 -4.52 -11.18
C PRO A 339 1.13 -3.69 -10.71
N GLY A 340 1.30 -3.00 -9.59
CA GLY A 340 0.52 -1.83 -9.19
C GLY A 340 0.74 -0.68 -10.18
N TYR A 341 0.35 -0.87 -11.44
CA TYR A 341 0.33 0.13 -12.50
C TYR A 341 -1.11 0.48 -12.86
N GLY A 342 -2.00 0.44 -11.87
CA GLY A 342 -3.37 0.95 -11.95
C GLY A 342 -3.47 2.36 -11.37
N ASN A 343 -4.65 2.98 -11.49
CA ASN A 343 -4.89 4.32 -10.93
C ASN A 343 -4.65 4.43 -9.43
N ALA A 344 -4.94 3.38 -8.65
CA ALA A 344 -4.86 3.42 -7.18
C ALA A 344 -3.41 3.55 -6.67
N THR A 345 -2.45 3.09 -7.45
CA THR A 345 -1.03 3.06 -7.09
C THR A 345 -0.21 4.13 -7.81
N LYS A 346 -0.81 4.81 -8.80
CA LYS A 346 -0.12 5.78 -9.63
C LYS A 346 -0.15 7.18 -9.01
N ARG A 347 1.03 7.70 -8.68
CA ARG A 347 1.23 9.15 -8.52
C ARG A 347 1.34 9.79 -9.90
N PHE A 348 0.38 10.66 -10.24
CA PHE A 348 0.35 11.35 -11.52
C PHE A 348 1.18 12.63 -11.48
N THR A 349 1.85 12.91 -12.59
CA THR A 349 2.57 14.17 -12.80
C THR A 349 1.58 15.26 -13.18
N ASP A 350 1.78 16.47 -12.66
CA ASP A 350 1.00 17.62 -13.10
C ASP A 350 1.25 17.85 -14.60
N PRO A 351 0.22 18.06 -15.42
CA PRO A 351 0.37 18.39 -16.84
C PRO A 351 1.38 19.51 -17.13
N ARG A 352 1.55 20.48 -16.23
CA ARG A 352 2.49 21.60 -16.37
C ARG A 352 3.95 21.19 -16.23
N ASP A 353 4.21 20.06 -15.59
CA ASP A 353 5.56 19.51 -15.37
C ASP A 353 5.95 18.47 -16.43
N MET A 354 5.12 18.32 -17.46
CA MET A 354 5.34 17.41 -18.59
C MET A 354 5.90 18.15 -19.79
N THR A 355 6.92 17.56 -20.41
CA THR A 355 7.53 18.05 -21.66
C THR A 355 7.59 16.92 -22.68
N GLU A 356 7.78 17.25 -23.96
CA GLU A 356 7.93 16.25 -25.03
C GLU A 356 9.11 15.30 -24.78
N ARG A 357 10.19 15.79 -24.15
CA ARG A 357 11.36 14.97 -23.79
C ARG A 357 11.00 13.86 -22.80
N ASP A 358 10.03 14.10 -21.92
CA ASP A 358 9.57 13.08 -20.98
C ASP A 358 8.82 11.94 -21.70
N TRP A 359 8.24 12.21 -22.87
CA TRP A 359 7.48 11.22 -23.64
C TRP A 359 8.43 10.24 -24.33
N SER A 360 9.51 10.76 -24.92
CA SER A 360 10.49 10.00 -25.68
C SER A 360 11.74 9.58 -24.89
N ASP A 361 11.83 9.86 -23.58
CA ASP A 361 12.97 9.43 -22.75
C ASP A 361 13.14 7.90 -22.81
N PRO A 362 14.27 7.38 -23.35
CA PRO A 362 14.49 5.94 -23.51
C PRO A 362 14.45 5.17 -22.18
N ARG A 363 14.78 5.83 -21.06
CA ARG A 363 14.71 5.21 -19.72
C ARG A 363 13.27 5.08 -19.25
N GLU A 364 12.40 6.03 -19.56
CA GLU A 364 10.98 5.96 -19.23
C GLU A 364 10.29 4.88 -20.08
N ILE A 365 10.57 4.84 -21.38
CA ILE A 365 10.05 3.81 -22.29
C ILE A 365 10.50 2.41 -21.85
N ARG A 366 11.80 2.23 -21.55
CA ARG A 366 12.35 0.95 -21.09
C ARG A 366 11.66 0.44 -19.82
N ARG A 367 11.33 1.33 -18.88
CA ARG A 367 10.57 0.94 -17.67
C ARG A 367 9.23 0.29 -18.00
N THR A 368 8.52 0.77 -19.03
CA THR A 368 7.24 0.18 -19.43
C THR A 368 7.38 -1.24 -19.98
N TRP A 369 8.52 -1.50 -20.64
CA TRP A 369 8.86 -2.81 -21.19
C TRP A 369 9.30 -3.78 -20.11
N GLU A 370 10.20 -3.38 -19.22
CA GLU A 370 10.64 -4.20 -18.08
C GLU A 370 9.46 -4.59 -17.18
N ALA A 371 8.52 -3.65 -17.02
CA ALA A 371 7.25 -3.82 -16.33
C ALA A 371 6.19 -4.64 -17.07
N ALA A 372 6.41 -4.97 -18.35
CA ALA A 372 5.38 -5.51 -19.21
C ALA A 372 4.88 -6.86 -18.71
N LEU A 373 3.57 -7.04 -18.69
CA LEU A 373 2.93 -8.33 -18.45
C LEU A 373 3.18 -9.25 -19.65
N VAL A 374 3.47 -10.52 -19.37
CA VAL A 374 3.68 -11.54 -20.41
C VAL A 374 2.74 -12.70 -20.18
N ARG A 375 2.08 -13.14 -21.25
CA ARG A 375 1.32 -14.39 -21.32
C ARG A 375 1.82 -15.21 -22.48
N ILE A 376 2.11 -16.49 -22.24
CA ILE A 376 2.50 -17.43 -23.30
C ILE A 376 1.58 -18.64 -23.18
N PRO A 377 0.98 -19.12 -24.29
CA PRO A 377 0.17 -20.33 -24.24
C PRO A 377 1.02 -21.53 -23.82
N GLY A 378 0.46 -22.41 -22.97
CA GLY A 378 1.11 -23.63 -22.49
C GLY A 378 0.97 -24.81 -23.46
N GLU A 379 1.45 -25.99 -23.04
CA GLU A 379 1.38 -27.21 -23.86
C GLU A 379 -0.03 -27.82 -23.93
N ALA A 380 -0.86 -27.60 -22.91
CA ALA A 380 -2.29 -27.93 -22.93
C ALA A 380 -3.11 -26.73 -23.41
N GLU A 381 -4.20 -26.99 -24.13
CA GLU A 381 -5.03 -25.98 -24.84
C GLU A 381 -5.63 -24.89 -23.92
N SER A 382 -5.70 -25.13 -22.61
CA SER A 382 -6.18 -24.17 -21.60
C SER A 382 -5.10 -23.59 -20.69
N ASP A 383 -3.84 -24.00 -20.85
CA ASP A 383 -2.76 -23.56 -19.97
C ASP A 383 -2.16 -22.24 -20.48
N VAL A 384 -1.87 -21.33 -19.55
CA VAL A 384 -1.30 -20.01 -19.86
C VAL A 384 -0.20 -19.73 -18.86
N MET A 385 1.03 -19.67 -19.35
CA MET A 385 2.16 -19.18 -18.58
C MET A 385 2.00 -17.68 -18.32
N ARG A 386 2.21 -17.25 -17.08
CA ARG A 386 2.06 -15.85 -16.65
C ARG A 386 3.35 -15.35 -16.06
N ALA A 387 3.87 -14.24 -16.58
CA ALA A 387 5.08 -13.60 -16.09
C ALA A 387 5.03 -12.07 -16.30
N THR A 388 6.10 -11.38 -15.95
CA THR A 388 6.50 -10.13 -16.61
C THR A 388 7.81 -10.29 -17.32
N MET A 389 8.14 -9.30 -18.15
CA MET A 389 9.40 -9.25 -18.86
C MET A 389 10.62 -9.27 -17.93
N ARG A 390 10.53 -8.67 -16.73
CA ARG A 390 11.63 -8.68 -15.75
C ARG A 390 11.95 -10.05 -15.17
N VAL A 391 10.95 -10.91 -15.00
CA VAL A 391 11.09 -12.22 -14.33
C VAL A 391 10.80 -13.38 -15.25
N LEU A 392 10.80 -13.15 -16.58
CA LEU A 392 10.62 -14.22 -17.54
C LEU A 392 11.80 -15.19 -17.36
N PRO A 393 11.56 -16.44 -16.92
CA PRO A 393 12.64 -17.38 -16.64
C PRO A 393 13.53 -17.56 -17.85
N ALA A 394 14.84 -17.73 -17.66
CA ALA A 394 15.76 -18.02 -18.77
C ALA A 394 15.34 -19.31 -19.51
N GLU A 395 14.76 -20.26 -18.77
CA GLU A 395 14.23 -21.52 -19.28
C GLU A 395 12.97 -21.32 -20.14
N ALA A 396 12.18 -20.25 -19.88
CA ALA A 396 11.05 -19.81 -20.70
C ALA A 396 11.50 -19.08 -21.98
N THR A 397 12.74 -19.26 -22.41
CA THR A 397 13.24 -18.75 -23.70
C THR A 397 13.63 -19.86 -24.67
N HIS A 398 13.57 -21.13 -24.24
CA HIS A 398 13.86 -22.31 -25.06
C HIS A 398 12.62 -22.94 -25.70
N PHE A 399 11.66 -22.12 -26.12
CA PHE A 399 10.51 -22.63 -26.85
C PHE A 399 10.92 -23.08 -28.26
N LYS A 400 10.60 -24.33 -28.63
CA LYS A 400 10.76 -24.82 -30.01
C LYS A 400 9.79 -24.12 -30.98
N ARG A 401 8.65 -23.64 -30.47
CA ARG A 401 7.59 -22.97 -31.22
C ARG A 401 7.69 -21.46 -31.06
N ARG A 402 7.41 -20.74 -32.15
CA ARG A 402 7.16 -19.29 -32.15
C ARG A 402 5.66 -19.00 -32.13
N TRP A 403 5.28 -17.93 -31.44
CA TRP A 403 3.89 -17.56 -31.23
C TRP A 403 3.52 -16.28 -32.00
N PRO A 404 2.34 -16.24 -32.65
CA PRO A 404 1.74 -14.96 -33.01
C PRO A 404 1.55 -14.15 -31.73
N THR A 405 1.98 -12.90 -31.73
CA THR A 405 2.13 -12.12 -30.50
C THR A 405 1.30 -10.85 -30.55
N VAL A 406 0.49 -10.62 -29.51
CA VAL A 406 -0.26 -9.39 -29.32
C VAL A 406 0.48 -8.46 -28.38
N ILE A 407 0.79 -7.24 -28.85
CA ILE A 407 1.13 -6.11 -27.99
C ILE A 407 -0.17 -5.50 -27.49
N TYR A 408 -0.47 -5.66 -26.19
CA TYR A 408 -1.73 -5.20 -25.60
C TYR A 408 -1.56 -3.90 -24.81
N LEU A 409 -2.26 -2.84 -25.22
CA LEU A 409 -2.25 -1.53 -24.58
C LEU A 409 -3.42 -1.35 -23.61
N HIS A 410 -3.12 -1.16 -22.33
CA HIS A 410 -4.14 -0.98 -21.29
C HIS A 410 -4.96 0.33 -21.42
N GLY A 411 -6.05 0.46 -20.66
CA GLY A 411 -6.87 1.68 -20.66
C GLY A 411 -6.27 2.84 -19.88
N CYS A 412 -6.98 3.96 -19.80
CA CYS A 412 -6.52 5.13 -19.03
C CYS A 412 -6.50 4.89 -17.50
N SER A 413 -7.06 3.77 -17.03
CA SER A 413 -6.97 3.32 -15.63
C SER A 413 -5.73 2.50 -15.30
N GLY A 414 -4.82 2.33 -16.26
CA GLY A 414 -3.67 1.46 -16.07
C GLY A 414 -3.99 -0.03 -16.20
N VAL A 415 -3.21 -0.86 -15.53
CA VAL A 415 -3.40 -2.31 -15.38
C VAL A 415 -4.37 -2.57 -14.21
N TRP A 416 -5.42 -3.36 -14.47
CA TRP A 416 -6.43 -3.77 -13.49
C TRP A 416 -7.00 -5.15 -13.87
N ALA A 417 -7.95 -5.69 -13.09
CA ALA A 417 -8.53 -7.03 -13.30
C ALA A 417 -8.96 -7.32 -14.75
N GLY A 418 -9.60 -6.35 -15.42
CA GLY A 418 -10.02 -6.50 -16.81
C GLY A 418 -8.88 -6.54 -17.82
N THR A 419 -7.69 -6.03 -17.48
CA THR A 419 -6.49 -6.22 -18.28
C THR A 419 -6.06 -7.69 -18.20
N TYR A 420 -5.94 -8.27 -17.00
CA TYR A 420 -5.55 -9.67 -16.82
C TYR A 420 -6.49 -10.63 -17.55
N ARG A 421 -7.81 -10.43 -17.42
CA ARG A 421 -8.80 -11.28 -18.12
C ARG A 421 -8.66 -11.24 -19.63
N ARG A 422 -8.37 -10.08 -20.21
CA ARG A 422 -8.21 -9.92 -21.67
C ARG A 422 -6.93 -10.56 -22.19
N ILE A 423 -5.81 -10.35 -21.50
CA ILE A 423 -4.54 -10.93 -21.93
C ILE A 423 -4.51 -12.44 -21.70
N ASP A 424 -5.15 -12.94 -20.64
CA ASP A 424 -5.33 -14.38 -20.42
C ASP A 424 -6.26 -15.00 -21.48
N PHE A 425 -7.35 -14.32 -21.84
CA PHE A 425 -8.24 -14.76 -22.92
C PHE A 425 -7.49 -14.87 -24.24
N LEU A 426 -6.77 -13.81 -24.65
CA LEU A 426 -5.97 -13.82 -25.88
C LEU A 426 -4.93 -14.96 -25.87
N ALA A 427 -4.29 -15.22 -24.73
CA ALA A 427 -3.36 -16.32 -24.60
C ALA A 427 -4.02 -17.70 -24.69
N ALA A 428 -5.19 -17.87 -24.10
CA ALA A 428 -5.98 -19.08 -24.27
C ALA A 428 -6.47 -19.28 -25.72
N GLN A 429 -6.47 -18.23 -26.55
CA GLN A 429 -6.75 -18.34 -27.99
C GLN A 429 -5.48 -18.59 -28.84
N GLY A 430 -4.34 -18.90 -28.21
CA GLY A 430 -3.11 -19.26 -28.90
C GLY A 430 -2.18 -18.10 -29.27
N TYR A 431 -2.42 -16.89 -28.76
CA TYR A 431 -1.52 -15.75 -28.94
C TYR A 431 -0.59 -15.58 -27.74
N ALA A 432 0.71 -15.40 -27.95
CA ALA A 432 1.50 -14.79 -26.89
C ALA A 432 1.04 -13.33 -26.69
N VAL A 433 1.07 -12.81 -25.47
CA VAL A 433 0.65 -11.44 -25.18
C VAL A 433 1.72 -10.74 -24.38
N ILE A 434 2.16 -9.58 -24.87
CA ILE A 434 3.04 -8.66 -24.16
C ILE A 434 2.28 -7.36 -23.92
N ALA A 435 2.02 -7.03 -22.66
CA ALA A 435 1.26 -5.85 -22.27
C ALA A 435 2.20 -4.85 -21.57
N PRO A 436 2.83 -3.91 -22.32
CA PRO A 436 3.67 -2.87 -21.71
C PRO A 436 2.85 -2.02 -20.74
N ALA A 437 3.42 -1.74 -19.58
CA ALA A 437 2.74 -0.99 -18.55
C ALA A 437 3.17 0.47 -18.57
N SER A 438 2.45 1.31 -19.31
CA SER A 438 2.75 2.74 -19.44
C SER A 438 2.81 3.47 -18.09
N PHE A 439 2.06 2.99 -17.09
CA PHE A 439 2.05 3.56 -15.74
C PHE A 439 3.34 3.28 -14.93
N ALA A 440 4.24 2.43 -15.43
CA ALA A 440 5.57 2.21 -14.85
C ALA A 440 6.54 3.38 -15.04
N ARG A 441 6.24 4.29 -15.98
CA ARG A 441 6.95 5.56 -16.14
C ARG A 441 6.98 6.32 -14.82
N ARG A 442 8.07 6.99 -14.44
CA ARG A 442 8.07 7.88 -13.26
C ARG A 442 7.25 9.13 -13.52
N LYS A 443 7.35 9.68 -14.73
CA LYS A 443 6.55 10.82 -15.17
C LYS A 443 5.39 10.36 -16.04
N TYR A 444 4.16 10.60 -15.57
CA TYR A 444 2.97 10.23 -16.30
C TYR A 444 1.78 11.11 -15.87
N PRO A 445 1.18 11.90 -16.77
CA PRO A 445 0.06 12.75 -16.43
C PRO A 445 -1.25 11.97 -16.40
N ARG A 446 -2.17 12.38 -15.54
CA ARG A 446 -3.53 11.82 -15.54
C ARG A 446 -4.24 12.25 -16.82
N SER A 447 -4.75 11.28 -17.57
CA SER A 447 -5.38 11.53 -18.88
C SER A 447 -6.89 11.28 -18.88
N CYS A 448 -7.42 10.62 -17.84
CA CYS A 448 -8.84 10.46 -17.59
C CYS A 448 -9.12 10.37 -16.08
N ASP A 449 -10.37 10.60 -15.71
CA ASP A 449 -10.95 10.28 -14.42
C ASP A 449 -12.17 9.38 -14.63
N PRO A 450 -12.03 8.05 -14.43
CA PRO A 450 -13.11 7.12 -14.67
C PRO A 450 -14.21 7.18 -13.59
N VAL A 451 -13.93 7.76 -12.42
CA VAL A 451 -14.91 7.89 -11.33
C VAL A 451 -15.92 8.98 -11.66
N HIS A 452 -15.43 10.11 -12.20
CA HIS A 452 -16.26 11.25 -12.58
C HIS A 452 -16.57 11.30 -14.08
N HIS A 453 -16.27 10.23 -14.83
CA HIS A 453 -16.49 10.12 -16.27
C HIS A 453 -15.87 11.26 -17.11
N ARG A 454 -14.66 11.71 -16.75
CA ARG A 454 -13.93 12.76 -17.49
C ARG A 454 -12.79 12.17 -18.30
N GLY A 455 -12.61 12.62 -19.53
CA GLY A 455 -11.54 12.18 -20.43
C GLY A 455 -10.78 13.34 -21.03
N GLY A 456 -9.64 13.06 -21.65
CA GLY A 456 -8.86 14.08 -22.38
C GLY A 456 -8.17 15.10 -21.48
N LEU A 457 -7.95 14.78 -20.20
CA LEU A 457 -7.30 15.67 -19.23
C LEU A 457 -5.85 16.02 -19.62
N TYR A 458 -5.22 15.16 -20.41
CA TYR A 458 -3.94 15.42 -21.06
C TYR A 458 -3.86 14.62 -22.38
N ARG A 459 -4.17 15.28 -23.50
CA ARG A 459 -4.17 14.65 -24.83
C ARG A 459 -2.81 14.12 -25.28
N PRO A 460 -1.67 14.77 -24.98
CA PRO A 460 -0.37 14.26 -25.43
C PRO A 460 0.04 12.92 -24.82
N THR A 461 -0.67 12.41 -23.81
CA THR A 461 -0.51 11.02 -23.36
C THR A 461 -0.60 10.02 -24.51
N LEU A 462 -1.43 10.28 -25.53
CA LEU A 462 -1.54 9.38 -26.69
C LEU A 462 -0.19 9.21 -27.40
N ARG A 463 0.54 10.30 -27.66
CA ARG A 463 1.86 10.23 -28.31
C ARG A 463 2.86 9.49 -27.44
N MET A 464 2.93 9.80 -26.15
CA MET A 464 3.78 9.08 -25.20
C MET A 464 3.53 7.56 -25.21
N ARG A 465 2.26 7.15 -25.29
CA ARG A 465 1.90 5.73 -25.34
C ARG A 465 2.18 5.08 -26.69
N GLN A 466 2.23 5.85 -27.78
CA GLN A 466 2.73 5.36 -29.07
C GLN A 466 4.23 5.06 -28.98
N GLU A 467 5.02 5.89 -28.29
CA GLU A 467 6.44 5.59 -28.04
C GLU A 467 6.61 4.28 -27.25
N ASP A 468 5.79 4.05 -26.21
CA ASP A 468 5.77 2.79 -25.46
C ASP A 468 5.46 1.59 -26.37
N ALA A 469 4.45 1.73 -27.23
CA ALA A 469 4.01 0.69 -28.15
C ALA A 469 5.08 0.36 -29.20
N GLY A 470 5.65 1.38 -29.83
CA GLY A 470 6.69 1.21 -30.86
C GLY A 470 7.91 0.49 -30.31
N TYR A 471 8.37 0.90 -29.12
CA TYR A 471 9.46 0.21 -28.45
C TYR A 471 9.11 -1.25 -28.12
N ALA A 472 7.91 -1.51 -27.57
CA ALA A 472 7.49 -2.86 -27.24
C ALA A 472 7.41 -3.77 -28.47
N ILE A 473 6.93 -3.26 -29.62
CA ILE A 473 6.89 -4.00 -30.89
C ILE A 473 8.32 -4.38 -31.32
N VAL A 474 9.23 -3.41 -31.33
CA VAL A 474 10.63 -3.62 -31.76
C VAL A 474 11.34 -4.62 -30.85
N GLN A 475 11.14 -4.53 -29.53
CA GLN A 475 11.74 -5.48 -28.60
C GLN A 475 11.10 -6.87 -28.70
N ALA A 476 9.79 -6.96 -28.88
CA ALA A 476 9.10 -8.24 -29.02
C ALA A 476 9.63 -9.04 -30.21
N LYS A 477 9.82 -8.40 -31.37
CA LYS A 477 10.37 -9.07 -32.56
C LYS A 477 11.79 -9.64 -32.38
N LYS A 478 12.52 -9.22 -31.35
CA LYS A 478 13.86 -9.75 -31.01
C LYS A 478 13.81 -10.99 -30.14
N LEU A 479 12.65 -11.32 -29.55
CA LEU A 479 12.50 -12.46 -28.66
C LEU A 479 12.39 -13.75 -29.50
N ALA A 480 13.19 -14.77 -29.15
CA ALA A 480 13.31 -15.99 -29.94
C ALA A 480 12.00 -16.77 -30.13
N TRP A 481 11.05 -16.59 -29.21
CA TRP A 481 9.74 -17.25 -29.16
C TRP A 481 8.60 -16.43 -29.78
N VAL A 482 8.88 -15.20 -30.22
CA VAL A 482 7.92 -14.38 -30.97
C VAL A 482 8.05 -14.71 -32.45
N ASP A 483 6.93 -14.87 -33.14
CA ASP A 483 6.91 -14.85 -34.61
C ASP A 483 6.99 -13.39 -35.09
N PRO A 484 8.11 -12.95 -35.67
CA PRO A 484 8.31 -11.55 -36.01
C PRO A 484 7.39 -11.08 -37.15
N ASN A 485 6.79 -12.00 -37.92
CA ASN A 485 5.87 -11.70 -39.01
C ASN A 485 4.41 -11.59 -38.54
N ASN A 486 4.11 -12.03 -37.31
CA ASN A 486 2.77 -12.08 -36.75
C ASN A 486 2.73 -11.34 -35.40
N VAL A 487 2.96 -10.03 -35.44
CA VAL A 487 2.86 -9.15 -34.28
C VAL A 487 1.70 -8.19 -34.46
N PHE A 488 0.74 -8.20 -33.54
CA PHE A 488 -0.50 -7.42 -33.61
C PHE A 488 -0.55 -6.38 -32.50
N LEU A 489 -1.07 -5.19 -32.79
CA LEU A 489 -1.30 -4.17 -31.76
C LEU A 489 -2.78 -4.09 -31.41
N VAL A 490 -3.10 -4.37 -30.15
CA VAL A 490 -4.46 -4.35 -29.62
C VAL A 490 -4.51 -3.42 -28.42
N GLY A 491 -5.63 -2.75 -28.20
CA GLY A 491 -5.77 -1.92 -27.02
C GLY A 491 -7.21 -1.80 -26.52
N PHE A 492 -7.35 -1.36 -25.27
CA PHE A 492 -8.64 -1.11 -24.64
C PHE A 492 -8.79 0.36 -24.25
N SER A 493 -9.96 0.96 -24.49
CA SER A 493 -10.26 2.35 -24.15
C SER A 493 -9.19 3.31 -24.72
N GLN A 494 -8.49 4.10 -23.91
CA GLN A 494 -7.38 4.92 -24.39
C GLN A 494 -6.29 4.11 -25.11
N GLY A 495 -6.03 2.87 -24.69
CA GLY A 495 -5.12 1.99 -25.41
C GLY A 495 -5.63 1.62 -26.81
N ALA A 496 -6.96 1.53 -27.00
CA ALA A 496 -7.57 1.31 -28.32
C ALA A 496 -7.38 2.54 -29.21
N ILE A 497 -7.54 3.74 -28.66
CA ILE A 497 -7.24 4.99 -29.38
C ILE A 497 -5.76 5.03 -29.79
N THR A 498 -4.85 4.71 -28.85
CA THR A 498 -3.42 4.62 -29.14
C THR A 498 -3.12 3.61 -30.25
N ALA A 499 -3.70 2.41 -30.19
CA ALA A 499 -3.53 1.38 -31.21
C ALA A 499 -4.07 1.82 -32.58
N ALA A 500 -5.29 2.35 -32.63
CA ALA A 500 -5.94 2.79 -33.87
C ALA A 500 -5.25 3.99 -34.53
N THR A 501 -4.54 4.80 -33.76
CA THR A 501 -3.82 5.99 -34.25
C THR A 501 -2.31 5.79 -34.30
N PHE A 502 -1.81 4.58 -34.01
CA PHE A 502 -0.39 4.30 -33.91
C PHE A 502 0.30 4.55 -35.26
N ARG A 503 1.39 5.30 -35.21
CA ARG A 503 2.30 5.55 -36.33
C ARG A 503 3.72 5.48 -35.81
N SER A 504 4.60 4.85 -36.56
CA SER A 504 6.03 4.78 -36.26
C SER A 504 6.84 5.01 -37.52
N ASP A 505 7.87 5.84 -37.40
CA ASP A 505 8.86 6.07 -38.45
C ASP A 505 9.90 4.93 -38.49
N ASP A 506 10.04 4.16 -37.40
CA ASP A 506 10.84 2.93 -37.38
C ASP A 506 10.11 1.81 -38.14
N PRO A 507 10.65 1.33 -39.29
CA PRO A 507 10.03 0.26 -40.07
C PRO A 507 9.91 -1.05 -39.29
N ASN A 508 10.77 -1.28 -38.27
CA ASN A 508 10.71 -2.48 -37.44
C ASN A 508 9.53 -2.47 -36.46
N ALA A 509 8.97 -1.29 -36.18
CA ALA A 509 7.82 -1.13 -35.30
C ALA A 509 6.46 -1.27 -36.03
N ARG A 510 6.46 -1.65 -37.32
CA ARG A 510 5.22 -1.91 -38.07
C ARG A 510 4.55 -3.21 -37.59
N VAL A 511 3.23 -3.18 -37.48
CA VAL A 511 2.35 -4.27 -37.03
C VAL A 511 1.19 -4.44 -38.01
#